data_AF-A0A5E7RF57-F1
#
_entry.id   AF-A0A5E7RF57-F1
#
_cell.length_a   1.000
_cell.length_b   1.000
_cell.length_c   1.000
_cell.angle_alpha   90.00
_cell.angle_beta   90.00
_cell.angle_gamma   90.00
#
_symmetry.space_group_name_H-M   'P 1'
#
loop_
_entity.id
_entity.type
_entity.pdbx_description
1 polymer ?
#
loop_
_entity_poly.entity_id
_entity_poly.type
_entity_poly.pdbx_seq_one_letter_code
_entity_poly.pdbx_strand_id
1 'polypeptide(L)' 'MLSAMKKNADGSLTLYIQKDSPGKAKETNWLPAPDDTVYLVMRLYWPKTAPPSILPAGEGSWQPPALVVSK' A
#
# COMPACT_ATOMS: atom_id res chain seq x y z
N MET A 1 2.73 -14.41 -2.76
CA MET A 1 2.11 -13.23 -2.11
C MET A 1 2.49 -11.92 -2.79
N LEU A 2 3.78 -11.57 -3.03
CA LEU A 2 4.13 -10.39 -3.84
C LEU A 2 4.17 -10.63 -5.37
N SER A 3 4.54 -11.84 -5.80
CA SER A 3 4.71 -12.19 -7.22
C SER A 3 3.42 -12.14 -8.07
N ALA A 4 2.26 -12.13 -7.43
CA ALA A 4 0.96 -12.08 -8.11
C ALA A 4 0.41 -10.65 -8.27
N MET A 5 1.03 -9.65 -7.62
CA MET A 5 0.58 -8.26 -7.67
C MET A 5 1.04 -7.59 -8.96
N LYS A 6 0.17 -6.76 -9.54
CA LYS A 6 0.44 -6.03 -10.78
C LYS A 6 0.95 -4.64 -10.47
N LYS A 7 2.20 -4.36 -10.86
CA LYS A 7 2.79 -3.01 -10.76
C LYS A 7 2.26 -2.09 -11.86
N ASN A 8 2.27 -0.80 -11.56
CA ASN A 8 2.04 0.27 -12.51
C ASN A 8 3.27 0.44 -13.45
N ALA A 9 3.12 1.23 -14.52
CA ALA A 9 4.20 1.45 -15.49
C ALA A 9 5.45 2.13 -14.87
N ASP A 10 5.26 2.93 -13.82
CA ASP A 10 6.32 3.56 -13.03
C ASP A 10 6.94 2.62 -11.97
N GLY A 11 6.50 1.37 -11.91
CA GLY A 11 6.95 0.37 -10.94
C GLY A 11 6.28 0.46 -9.56
N SER A 12 5.40 1.44 -9.34
CA SER A 12 4.61 1.56 -8.10
C SER A 12 3.52 0.48 -8.01
N LEU A 13 2.85 0.40 -6.86
CA LEU A 13 1.72 -0.49 -6.63
C LEU A 13 0.51 0.31 -6.15
N THR A 14 -0.64 0.05 -6.76
CA THR A 14 -1.93 0.55 -6.27
C THR A 14 -2.66 -0.58 -5.57
N LEU A 15 -2.96 -0.42 -4.28
CA LEU A 15 -3.77 -1.37 -3.50
C LEU A 15 -5.20 -0.87 -3.37
N TYR A 16 -6.18 -1.75 -3.60
CA TYR A 16 -7.60 -1.46 -3.40
C TYR A 16 -8.05 -2.08 -2.08
N ILE A 17 -8.67 -1.29 -1.20
CA ILE A 17 -9.11 -1.73 0.13
C ILE A 17 -10.61 -1.48 0.24
N GLN A 18 -11.42 -2.55 0.22
CA GLN A 18 -12.89 -2.47 0.30
C GLN A 18 -13.51 -3.86 0.48
N LYS A 19 -14.80 -3.91 0.84
CA LYS A 19 -15.56 -5.15 1.06
C LYS A 19 -15.76 -5.99 -0.18
N ASP A 20 -16.20 -5.36 -1.26
CA ASP A 20 -16.53 -6.06 -2.50
C ASP A 20 -15.37 -6.00 -3.49
N SER A 21 -15.21 -7.06 -4.29
CA SER A 21 -14.18 -7.08 -5.33
C SER A 21 -14.35 -5.89 -6.29
N PRO A 22 -13.28 -5.13 -6.60
CA PRO A 22 -13.32 -4.05 -7.60
C PRO A 22 -13.32 -4.56 -9.05
N GLY A 23 -13.50 -5.88 -9.24
CA GLY A 23 -13.54 -6.56 -10.54
C GLY A 23 -12.21 -7.19 -10.96
N LYS A 24 -12.29 -8.16 -11.87
CA LYS A 24 -11.17 -9.04 -12.29
C LYS A 24 -9.88 -8.30 -12.67
N ALA A 25 -9.99 -7.09 -13.23
CA ALA A 25 -8.83 -6.30 -13.63
C ALA A 25 -8.02 -5.74 -12.45
N LYS A 26 -8.65 -5.60 -11.27
CA LYS A 26 -8.08 -4.97 -10.07
C LYS A 26 -7.91 -5.96 -8.90
N GLU A 27 -8.49 -7.16 -9.00
CA GLU A 27 -8.48 -8.20 -7.96
C GLU A 27 -7.08 -8.58 -7.48
N THR A 28 -6.07 -8.60 -8.36
CA THR A 28 -4.71 -9.00 -7.98
C THR A 28 -4.04 -8.04 -6.98
N ASN A 29 -4.55 -6.81 -6.88
CA ASN A 29 -4.08 -5.80 -5.92
C ASN A 29 -5.17 -5.42 -4.91
N TRP A 30 -6.26 -6.19 -4.81
CA TRP A 30 -7.34 -5.93 -3.88
C TRP A 30 -7.11 -6.68 -2.57
N LEU A 31 -7.29 -5.97 -1.45
CA LEU A 31 -7.32 -6.52 -0.11
C LEU A 31 -8.75 -6.35 0.44
N PRO A 32 -9.44 -7.45 0.79
CA PRO A 32 -10.75 -7.39 1.41
C PRO A 32 -10.70 -6.64 2.75
N ALA A 33 -11.71 -5.80 2.99
CA ALA A 33 -11.92 -5.08 4.24
C ALA A 33 -13.41 -5.12 4.62
N PRO A 34 -13.79 -5.08 5.90
CA PRO A 34 -15.20 -4.99 6.28
C PRO A 34 -15.84 -3.68 5.77
N ASP A 35 -17.17 -3.69 5.65
CA ASP A 35 -17.99 -2.50 5.46
C ASP A 35 -18.29 -1.86 6.83
N ASP A 36 -17.19 -1.54 7.51
CA ASP A 36 -17.14 -0.94 8.82
C ASP A 36 -15.76 -0.28 9.00
N THR A 37 -15.53 0.32 10.16
CA THR A 37 -14.27 0.97 10.52
C THR A 37 -13.10 0.00 10.45
N VAL A 38 -12.05 0.42 9.75
CA VAL A 38 -10.79 -0.31 9.63
C VAL A 38 -9.61 0.58 10.00
N TYR A 39 -8.51 -0.04 10.37
CA TYR A 39 -7.21 0.60 10.44
C TYR A 39 -6.23 -0.15 9.54
N LEU A 40 -5.24 0.57 9.02
CA LEU A 40 -4.20 0.02 8.16
C LEU A 40 -2.85 0.06 8.86
N VAL A 41 -2.10 -1.02 8.74
CA VAL A 41 -0.74 -1.13 9.27
C VAL A 41 0.20 -1.51 8.14
N MET A 42 1.15 -0.64 7.86
CA MET A 42 2.25 -0.92 6.95
C MET A 42 3.48 -1.35 7.73
N ARG A 43 4.08 -2.48 7.34
CA ARG A 43 5.30 -3.01 7.94
C ARG A 43 6.48 -2.79 7.01
N LEU A 44 7.50 -2.11 7.51
CA LEU A 44 8.79 -1.96 6.83
C LEU A 44 9.78 -2.93 7.47
N TYR A 45 10.36 -3.81 6.67
CA TYR A 45 11.34 -4.79 7.12
C TYR A 45 12.74 -4.31 6.76
N TRP A 46 13.58 -4.12 7.79
CA TRP A 46 14.96 -3.67 7.63
C TRP A 46 15.08 -2.39 6.77
N PRO A 47 14.51 -1.25 7.22
CA PRO A 47 14.64 -0.01 6.47
C PRO A 47 16.11 0.41 6.35
N LYS A 48 16.50 0.86 5.16
CA LYS A 48 17.83 1.40 4.90
C LYS A 48 17.95 2.80 5.49
N THR A 49 19.16 3.21 5.85
CA THR A 49 19.45 4.56 6.35
C THR A 49 19.68 5.59 5.23
N ALA A 50 20.04 5.14 4.03
CA ALA A 50 20.23 6.02 2.88
C ALA A 50 18.90 6.58 2.35
N PRO A 51 18.82 7.88 1.99
CA PRO A 51 17.62 8.47 1.43
C PRO A 51 17.14 7.79 0.12
N PRO A 52 15.82 7.62 -0.08
CA PRO A 52 14.75 7.92 0.87
C PRO A 52 14.68 6.88 2.01
N SER A 53 14.57 7.35 3.25
CA SER A 53 14.60 6.51 4.47
C SER A 53 13.50 6.92 5.45
N ILE A 54 12.89 5.94 6.14
CA ILE A 54 12.00 6.18 7.29
C ILE A 54 12.78 6.46 8.59
N LEU A 55 14.10 6.20 8.59
CA LEU A 55 15.01 6.42 9.71
C LEU A 55 15.73 7.78 9.62
N PRO A 56 15.98 8.46 10.76
CA PRO A 56 15.46 8.12 12.08
C PRO A 56 13.93 8.27 12.14
N ALA A 57 13.27 7.43 12.94
CA ALA A 57 11.81 7.42 12.99
C ALA A 57 11.27 8.80 13.39
N GLY A 58 10.39 9.37 12.57
CA GLY A 58 9.85 10.73 12.75
C GLY A 58 10.63 11.84 12.04
N GLU A 59 11.86 11.58 11.58
CA GLU A 59 12.75 12.56 10.95
C GLU A 59 13.30 12.10 9.58
N GLY A 60 12.93 10.89 9.15
CA GLY A 60 13.30 10.33 7.86
C GLY A 60 12.77 11.13 6.67
N SER A 61 13.45 11.01 5.53
CA SER A 61 13.08 11.70 4.28
C SER A 61 11.97 11.00 3.48
N TRP A 62 11.62 9.76 3.84
CA TRP A 62 10.54 9.00 3.20
C TRP A 62 9.23 9.18 3.95
N GLN A 63 8.13 9.28 3.20
CA GLN A 63 6.79 9.38 3.75
C GLN A 63 5.93 8.18 3.30
N PRO A 64 5.01 7.68 4.15
CA PRO A 64 4.10 6.62 3.76
C PRO A 64 3.20 7.06 2.59
N PRO A 65 2.76 6.12 1.74
CA PRO A 65 1.83 6.45 0.65
C PRO A 65 0.50 6.94 1.23
N ALA A 66 -0.11 7.91 0.54
CA ALA A 66 -1.40 8.46 0.93
C ALA A 66 -2.53 7.42 0.77
N LEU A 67 -3.53 7.50 1.65
CA LEU A 67 -4.81 6.84 1.46
C LEU A 67 -5.73 7.79 0.71
N VAL A 68 -6.25 7.34 -0.43
CA VAL A 68 -7.15 8.12 -1.27
C VAL A 68 -8.49 7.40 -1.33
N VAL A 69 -9.55 8.11 -0.98
CA VAL A 69 -10.92 7.60 -1.17
C VAL A 69 -11.20 7.54 -2.66
N SER A 70 -11.44 6.33 -3.17
CA SER A 70 -11.90 6.14 -4.55
C SER A 70 -13.35 6.62 -4.65
N LYS A 71 -13.65 7.41 -5.68
CA LYS A 71 -15.01 7.76 -6.07
C LYS A 71 -15.64 6.65 -6.90
#